data_AF-A0A527ZC26-F1
#
_entry.id   AF-A0A527ZC26-F1
#
_cell.length_a   1.000
_cell.length_b   1.000
_cell.length_c   1.000
_cell.angle_alpha   90.00
_cell.angle_beta   90.00
_cell.angle_gamma   90.00
#
_symmetry.space_group_name_H-M   'P 1'
#
loop_
_entity.id
_entity.type
_entity.pdbx_description
1 polymer ?
#
loop_
_entity_poly.entity_id
_entity_poly.type
_entity_poly.pdbx_seq_one_letter_code
_entity_poly.pdbx_strand_id
1 'polypeptide(L)' 'MDSQPAPFVPPAPKPRASPPSTLEMIRIVYRNPLELWGEPTYNQPWISVTGIGGPLVIANDPGLIRHVL' A
#
# COMPACT_ATOMS: atom_id res chain seq x y z
N MET A 1 39.52 15.99 -1.41
CA MET A 1 38.55 15.29 -0.53
C MET A 1 37.26 15.18 -1.32
N ASP A 2 37.18 14.14 -2.15
CA ASP A 2 36.00 13.84 -2.97
C ASP A 2 35.00 13.05 -2.11
N SER A 3 34.23 13.75 -1.29
CA SER A 3 33.12 13.13 -0.55
C SER A 3 31.95 12.96 -1.51
N GLN A 4 31.73 11.72 -1.97
CA GLN A 4 30.54 11.40 -2.75
C GLN A 4 29.29 11.60 -1.85
N PRO A 5 28.29 12.39 -2.28
CA PRO A 5 27.10 12.60 -1.48
C PRO A 5 26.35 11.28 -1.28
N ALA A 6 25.83 11.06 -0.07
CA ALA A 6 25.00 9.89 0.22
C ALA A 6 23.75 9.89 -0.69
N PRO A 7 23.30 8.72 -1.18
CA PRO A 7 22.07 8.63 -1.96
C PRO A 7 20.87 9.16 -1.16
N PHE A 8 20.02 9.94 -1.81
CA PHE A 8 18.75 10.35 -1.22
C PHE A 8 17.83 9.13 -1.07
N VAL A 9 17.35 8.89 0.15
CA VAL A 9 16.34 7.87 0.45
C VAL A 9 15.08 8.60 0.92
N PRO A 10 13.99 8.61 0.14
CA PRO A 10 12.76 9.23 0.59
C PRO A 10 12.23 8.51 1.84
N PRO A 11 11.60 9.22 2.78
CA PRO A 11 10.95 8.58 3.91
C PRO A 11 9.85 7.64 3.42
N ALA A 12 9.58 6.58 4.19
CA ALA A 12 8.47 5.69 3.91
C ALA A 12 7.15 6.50 3.86
N PRO A 13 6.24 6.17 2.92
CA PRO A 13 4.93 6.81 2.87
C PRO A 13 4.19 6.57 4.19
N LYS A 14 3.49 7.59 4.68
CA LYS A 14 2.65 7.47 5.88
C LYS A 14 1.33 6.82 5.48
N PRO A 15 0.97 5.65 6.04
CA PRO A 15 -0.28 4.99 5.71
C PRO A 15 -1.49 5.82 6.15
N ARG A 16 -2.64 5.62 5.49
CA ARG A 16 -3.90 6.22 5.98
C ARG A 16 -4.34 5.51 7.26
N ALA A 17 -4.79 6.30 8.24
CA ALA A 17 -5.34 5.79 9.50
C ALA A 17 -6.82 5.36 9.38
N SER A 18 -7.54 5.89 8.39
CA SER A 18 -8.94 5.57 8.11
C SER A 18 -9.13 5.17 6.65
N PRO A 19 -10.24 4.51 6.28
CA PRO A 19 -10.63 4.34 4.89
C PRO A 19 -11.04 5.67 4.24
N PRO A 20 -10.78 5.89 2.94
CA PRO A 20 -11.34 7.02 2.21
C PRO A 20 -12.86 6.84 1.99
N SER A 21 -13.59 7.94 1.83
CA SER A 21 -14.96 7.92 1.30
C SER A 21 -14.98 7.46 -0.17
N THR A 22 -16.14 7.11 -0.71
CA THR A 22 -16.27 6.61 -2.09
C THR A 22 -15.73 7.60 -3.14
N LEU A 23 -16.03 8.90 -3.01
CA LEU A 23 -15.54 9.91 -3.96
C LEU A 23 -14.02 10.10 -3.86
N GLU A 24 -13.48 10.08 -2.64
CA GLU A 24 -12.03 10.09 -2.44
C GLU A 24 -11.38 8.85 -3.02
N MET A 25 -12.01 7.69 -2.85
CA MET A 25 -11.51 6.43 -3.39
C MET A 25 -11.41 6.48 -4.92
N ILE A 26 -12.45 6.96 -5.61
CA ILE A 26 -12.42 7.18 -7.06
C ILE A 26 -11.28 8.13 -7.44
N ARG A 27 -11.18 9.28 -6.77
CA ARG A 27 -10.12 10.26 -7.05
C ARG A 27 -8.72 9.68 -6.85
N ILE A 28 -8.52 8.91 -5.79
CA ILE A 28 -7.25 8.28 -5.45
C ILE A 28 -6.86 7.25 -6.52
N VAL A 29 -7.80 6.40 -6.94
CA VAL A 29 -7.55 5.38 -7.98
C VAL A 29 -7.00 6.02 -9.27
N TYR A 30 -7.54 7.16 -9.68
CA TYR A 30 -7.06 7.86 -10.88
C TYR A 30 -5.75 8.64 -10.69
N ARG A 31 -5.41 9.02 -9.45
CA ARG A 31 -4.17 9.78 -9.16
C ARG A 31 -2.99 8.85 -8.88
N ASN A 32 -3.15 8.00 -7.87
CA ASN A 32 -2.15 7.05 -7.41
C ASN A 32 -2.84 5.99 -6.52
N PRO A 33 -3.13 4.80 -7.04
CA PRO A 33 -3.86 3.78 -6.29
C PRO A 33 -3.12 3.29 -5.03
N LEU A 34 -1.80 3.47 -4.93
CA LEU A 34 -1.03 3.13 -3.72
C LEU A 34 -1.43 3.98 -2.50
N GLU A 35 -2.06 5.14 -2.70
CA GLU A 35 -2.59 5.94 -1.60
C GLU A 35 -3.80 5.27 -0.91
N LEU A 36 -4.39 4.22 -1.49
CA LEU A 36 -5.42 3.40 -0.83
C LEU A 36 -4.87 2.50 0.28
N TRP A 37 -3.55 2.25 0.30
CA TRP A 37 -2.96 1.40 1.31
C TRP A 37 -3.02 2.07 2.69
N GLY A 38 -3.88 1.52 3.55
CA GLY A 38 -3.98 1.90 4.96
C GLY A 38 -2.98 1.13 5.82
N GLU A 39 -2.88 1.53 7.09
CA GLU A 39 -1.96 0.96 8.08
C GLU A 39 -1.93 -0.59 8.15
N PRO A 40 -3.06 -1.33 8.07
CA PRO A 40 -3.02 -2.79 8.07
C PRO A 40 -2.28 -3.37 6.86
N THR A 41 -2.30 -2.68 5.72
CA THR A 41 -1.64 -3.13 4.48
C THR A 41 -0.12 -3.06 4.60
N TYR A 42 0.41 -2.16 5.43
CA TYR A 42 1.85 -2.01 5.65
C TYR A 42 2.39 -2.95 6.72
N ASN A 43 1.56 -3.33 7.69
CA ASN A 43 2.02 -3.97 8.93
C ASN A 43 1.62 -5.45 9.04
N GLN A 44 0.72 -5.95 8.20
CA GLN A 44 0.26 -7.33 8.25
C GLN A 44 0.77 -8.15 7.05
N PRO A 45 1.11 -9.44 7.23
CA PRO A 45 1.55 -10.32 6.15
C PRO A 45 0.45 -10.57 5.11
N TRP A 46 -0.82 -10.46 5.51
CA TRP A 46 -1.97 -10.47 4.63
C TRP A 46 -3.17 -9.86 5.36
N ILE A 47 -4.16 -9.39 4.60
CA ILE A 47 -5.45 -8.91 5.12
C ILE A 47 -6.60 -9.36 4.22
N SER A 48 -7.78 -9.52 4.82
CA SER A 48 -9.04 -9.75 4.10
C SER A 48 -9.92 -8.52 4.25
N VAL A 49 -10.37 -7.97 3.12
CA VAL A 49 -11.18 -6.76 3.05
C VAL A 49 -12.34 -6.95 2.08
N THR A 50 -13.33 -6.07 2.13
CA THR A 50 -14.35 -5.97 1.09
C THR A 50 -13.93 -4.88 0.11
N GLY A 51 -13.53 -5.28 -1.09
CA GLY A 51 -13.12 -4.37 -2.15
C GLY A 51 -14.26 -3.98 -3.08
N ILE A 52 -13.93 -3.19 -4.10
CA ILE A 52 -14.83 -2.92 -5.22
C ILE A 52 -14.99 -4.22 -6.02
N GLY A 53 -16.14 -4.88 -5.91
CA GLY A 53 -16.43 -6.15 -6.60
C GLY A 53 -16.53 -7.38 -5.68
N GLY A 54 -16.35 -7.24 -4.36
CA GLY A 54 -16.59 -8.33 -3.40
C GLY A 54 -15.42 -8.55 -2.43
N PRO A 55 -15.37 -9.72 -1.77
CA PRO A 55 -14.27 -10.10 -0.89
C PRO A 55 -12.93 -10.10 -1.63
N LEU A 56 -11.92 -9.47 -1.02
CA LEU A 56 -10.57 -9.31 -1.55
C LEU A 56 -9.55 -9.69 -0.48
N VAL A 57 -8.57 -10.51 -0.84
CA VAL A 57 -7.40 -10.81 0.00
C VAL A 57 -6.21 -10.04 -0.56
N ILE A 58 -5.50 -9.32 0.32
CA ILE A 58 -4.25 -8.62 0.00
C ILE A 58 -3.12 -9.41 0.66
N ALA A 59 -2.17 -9.89 -0.14
CA ALA A 59 -0.99 -10.62 0.32
C ALA A 59 0.25 -9.72 0.28
N ASN A 60 0.94 -9.58 1.42
CA ASN A 60 2.15 -8.78 1.58
C ASN A 60 3.39 -9.65 1.89
N ASP A 61 3.20 -10.84 2.48
CA ASP A 61 4.29 -11.77 2.76
C ASP A 61 4.91 -12.30 1.45
N PRO A 62 6.23 -12.15 1.24
CA PRO A 62 6.87 -12.63 0.03
C PRO A 62 6.74 -14.14 -0.21
N GLY A 63 6.63 -14.94 0.86
CA GLY A 63 6.39 -16.38 0.76
C GLY A 63 5.00 -16.68 0.21
N LEU A 64 3.97 -16.01 0.75
CA LEU A 64 2.60 -16.09 0.28
C LEU A 64 2.48 -15.60 -1.16
N ILE A 65 3.06 -14.44 -1.50
CA ILE A 65 3.04 -13.90 -2.87
C ILE A 65 3.59 -14.92 -3.88
N ARG A 66 4.75 -15.53 -3.59
CA ARG A 66 5.37 -16.57 -4.44
C ARG A 66 4.60 -17.89 -4.47
N HIS A 67 3.71 -18.13 -3.50
CA HIS A 67 2.89 -19.33 -3.49
C HIS A 67 1.68 -19.19 -4.42
N VAL A 68 1.12 -17.98 -4.56
CA VAL A 68 -0.06 -17.71 -5.41
C VAL A 68 0.27 -17.23 -6.83
N LEU A 69 1.45 -16.63 -7.06
CA LEU A 69 1.90 -16.14 -8.37
C LEU A 69 3.08 -16.97 -8.87
#